data_AF-A0A1M5WRV3-F1
#
_entry.id   AF-A0A1M5WRV3-F1
#
_cell.length_a   1.000
_cell.length_b   1.000
_cell.length_c   1.000
_cell.angle_alpha   90.00
_cell.angle_beta   90.00
_cell.angle_gamma   90.00
#
_symmetry.space_group_name_H-M   'P 1'
#
loop_
_entity.id
_entity.type
_entity.pdbx_description
1 polymer ?
#
loop_
_entity_poly.entity_id
_entity_poly.type
_entity_poly.pdbx_seq_one_letter_code
_entity_poly.pdbx_strand_id
1 'polypeptide(L)' 'MKVTVIIENVGGVFFVNHKRLGHDKLSDMEKVALNEFIKEYKQSNQEAC' A
#
# COMPACT_ATOMS: atom_id res chain seq x y z
N MET A 1 -6.70 -27.47 -18.66
CA MET A 1 -6.04 -27.22 -17.36
C MET A 1 -7.05 -26.51 -16.46
N LYS A 2 -7.36 -27.04 -15.28
CA LYS A 2 -8.31 -26.43 -14.34
C LYS A 2 -7.52 -25.64 -13.30
N VAL A 3 -7.81 -24.36 -13.16
CA VAL A 3 -7.21 -23.50 -12.11
C VAL A 3 -8.24 -23.36 -11.00
N THR A 4 -7.85 -23.73 -9.78
CA THR A 4 -8.66 -23.49 -8.59
C THR A 4 -8.23 -22.17 -7.98
N VAL A 5 -9.18 -21.27 -7.74
CA VAL A 5 -8.97 -20.00 -7.06
C VAL A 5 -9.67 -20.06 -5.71
N ILE A 6 -8.94 -19.77 -4.65
CA ILE A 6 -9.46 -19.72 -3.28
C ILE A 6 -9.74 -18.25 -2.94
N ILE A 7 -10.95 -17.93 -2.49
CA ILE A 7 -11.33 -16.59 -2.05
C ILE A 7 -11.78 -16.68 -0.59
N GLU A 8 -11.13 -15.92 0.30
CA GLU A 8 -11.38 -15.92 1.74
C GLU A 8 -11.74 -14.50 2.21
N ASN A 9 -12.61 -14.36 3.21
CA ASN A 9 -12.87 -13.09 3.90
C ASN A 9 -12.57 -13.27 5.39
N VAL A 10 -11.58 -12.54 5.89
CA VAL A 10 -11.18 -12.55 7.30
C VAL A 10 -11.30 -11.12 7.82
N GLY A 11 -12.26 -10.86 8.71
CA GLY A 11 -12.45 -9.55 9.34
C GLY A 11 -12.76 -8.41 8.35
N GLY A 12 -13.40 -8.70 7.21
CA GLY A 12 -13.71 -7.72 6.17
C GLY A 12 -12.58 -7.51 5.15
N VAL A 13 -11.46 -8.23 5.28
CA VAL A 13 -10.36 -8.23 4.31
C VAL A 13 -10.47 -9.46 3.42
N PHE A 14 -10.45 -9.25 2.11
CA PHE A 14 -10.48 -10.34 1.14
C PHE A 14 -9.08 -10.86 0.84
N PHE A 15 -8.95 -12.16 0.64
CA PHE A 15 -7.72 -12.83 0.23
C PHE A 15 -8.02 -13.71 -1.00
N VAL A 16 -7.08 -13.74 -1.94
CA VAL A 16 -7.12 -14.61 -3.13
C VAL A 16 -5.88 -15.51 -3.09
N ASN A 17 -6.08 -16.82 -3.03
CA ASN A 17 -5.00 -17.81 -2.85
C ASN A 17 -4.10 -17.44 -1.66
N HIS A 18 -4.72 -17.12 -0.52
CA HIS A 18 -4.07 -16.68 0.72
C HIS A 18 -3.27 -15.36 0.62
N LYS A 19 -3.34 -14.64 -0.50
CA LYS A 19 -2.76 -13.30 -0.67
C LYS A 19 -3.83 -12.25 -0.45
N ARG A 20 -3.55 -11.26 0.39
CA ARG A 20 -4.47 -10.14 0.63
C ARG A 20 -4.81 -9.44 -0.69
N LEU A 21 -6.10 -9.23 -0.93
CA LEU A 21 -6.61 -8.45 -2.03
C LEU A 21 -6.79 -7.00 -1.56
N GLY A 22 -6.20 -6.07 -2.31
CA GLY A 22 -6.14 -4.65 -1.96
C GLY A 22 -4.86 -4.27 -1.23
N HIS A 23 -4.77 -3.01 -0.80
CA HIS A 23 -3.60 -2.48 -0.09
C HIS A 23 -3.82 -2.51 1.42
N ASP A 24 -2.73 -2.72 2.16
CA ASP A 24 -2.72 -2.42 3.59
C ASP A 24 -2.99 -0.93 3.79
N LYS A 25 -3.76 -0.58 4.84
CA LYS A 25 -3.82 0.83 5.26
C LYS A 25 -2.43 1.17 5.80
N LEU A 26 -1.86 2.27 5.33
CA LEU A 26 -0.64 2.81 5.94
C LEU A 26 -0.88 2.98 7.44
N SER A 27 0.04 2.45 8.24
CA SER A 27 0.14 2.79 9.66
C SER A 27 0.39 4.29 9.82
N ASP A 28 0.11 4.83 11.00
CA ASP A 28 0.33 6.26 11.23
C ASP A 28 1.82 6.64 11.09
N MET A 29 2.73 5.72 11.42
CA MET A 29 4.17 5.90 11.20
C MET A 29 4.52 5.95 9.71
N GLU A 30 3.96 5.05 8.90
CA GLU A 30 4.17 5.06 7.44
C GLU A 30 3.59 6.32 6.79
N LYS A 31 2.46 6.84 7.28
CA LYS A 31 1.92 8.12 6.82
C LYS A 31 2.87 9.28 7.11
N VAL A 32 3.46 9.32 8.30
CA VAL A 32 4.44 10.36 8.66
C VAL A 32 5.67 10.25 7.76
N ALA A 33 6.23 9.06 7.59
CA ALA A 33 7.38 8.84 6.70
C ALA A 33 7.08 9.26 5.25
N LEU A 34 5.89 8.92 4.73
CA LEU A 34 5.46 9.32 3.40
C LEU A 34 5.33 10.85 3.27
N ASN A 35 4.81 11.53 4.30
CA ASN A 35 4.68 12.97 4.30
C ASN A 35 6.06 13.67 4.29
N GLU A 36 7.02 13.19 5.07
CA GLU A 36 8.38 13.75 5.08
C GLU A 36 9.08 13.53 3.73
N PHE A 37 8.98 12.32 3.16
CA PHE A 37 9.49 12.06 1.81
C PHE A 37 8.91 13.02 0.77
N ILE A 38 7.60 13.27 0.79
CA ILE A 38 6.95 14.18 -0.17
C ILE A 38 7.43 15.63 0.02
N LYS A 39 7.68 16.07 1.25
CA LYS A 39 8.23 17.41 1.53
C LYS A 39 9.64 17.54 0.95
N GLU A 40 10.52 16.60 1.25
CA GLU A 40 11.91 16.59 0.76
C GLU A 40 11.94 16.55 -0.78
N TYR A 41 11.16 15.65 -1.39
CA TYR A 41 11.09 15.53 -2.85
C TYR A 41 10.64 16.83 -3.54
N LYS A 42 9.69 17.55 -2.96
CA LYS A 42 9.23 18.84 -3.51
C LYS A 42 10.28 19.93 -3.37
N GLN A 43 11.00 19.96 -2.25
CA GLN A 43 12.09 20.93 -2.02
C GLN A 43 13.24 20.71 -3.00
N SER A 44 13.70 19.46 -3.15
CA SER A 44 14.77 19.12 -4.10
C SER A 44 14.41 19.46 -5.55
N ASN A 45 13.13 19.40 -5.91
CA ASN A 45 12.65 19.77 -7.25
C ASN A 45 12.38 21.28 -7.43
N GLN A 46 12.26 22.06 -6.35
CA GLN A 46 12.14 23.51 -6.42
C GLN A 46 13.50 24.21 -6.51
N GLU A 47 14.55 23.61 -5.95
CA GLU A 47 15.94 24.12 -6.04
C GLU A 47 16.62 23.84 -7.39
N ALA A 48 15.95 23.09 -8.28
CA ALA A 48 16.45 22.73 -9.60
C ALA A 48 16.06 23.70 -10.75
N CYS A 49 15.47 24.88 -10.42
CA CYS A 49 15.10 25.94 -11.37
C CYS A 49 15.85 27.25 -11.08
#